data_AF-A0A1U9NB49-F1
#
_entry.id   AF-A0A1U9NB49-F1
#
_cell.length_a   1.000
_cell.length_b   1.000
_cell.length_c   1.000
_cell.angle_alpha   90.00
_cell.angle_beta   90.00
_cell.angle_gamma   90.00
#
_symmetry.space_group_name_H-M   'P 1'
#
loop_
_entity.id
_entity.type
_entity.pdbx_description
1 polymer ?
#
loop_
_entity_poly.entity_id
_entity_poly.type
_entity_poly.pdbx_seq_one_letter_code
_entity_poly.pdbx_strand_id
1 'polypeptide(L)'
;MKNHIIASIMVLLSLRCYSSEWIAVGQQPDLPNAGQLESQLWKYLENNSKTEFQPREIYRYQYKFIGESLILINALCIQSPEVEAELGTYPGPTTEELKKQLYQVQDGGSCFFNIKYNLKSERFHSLYVNGSA
;
A
#
# COMPACT_ATOMS: atom_id res chain seq x y z
N MET A 1 -29.79 -19.60 -52.62
CA MET A 1 -28.63 -19.98 -51.78
C MET A 1 -28.33 -18.81 -50.86
N LYS A 2 -28.63 -18.93 -49.55
CA LYS A 2 -28.42 -17.86 -48.56
C LYS A 2 -27.11 -18.13 -47.83
N ASN A 3 -26.13 -17.25 -48.01
CA ASN A 3 -24.85 -17.31 -47.31
C ASN A 3 -25.03 -16.70 -45.90
N HIS A 4 -24.90 -17.53 -44.87
CA HIS A 4 -24.84 -17.06 -43.49
C HIS A 4 -23.39 -16.66 -43.19
N ILE A 5 -23.14 -15.36 -43.08
CA ILE A 5 -21.88 -14.81 -42.57
C ILE A 5 -21.89 -15.00 -41.06
N ILE A 6 -21.13 -15.98 -40.56
CA ILE A 6 -20.90 -16.16 -39.13
C ILE A 6 -19.82 -15.16 -38.72
N ALA A 7 -20.25 -14.00 -38.19
CA ALA A 7 -19.35 -13.05 -37.58
C ALA A 7 -18.90 -13.61 -36.21
N SER A 8 -17.69 -14.18 -36.17
CA SER A 8 -17.05 -14.57 -34.91
C SER A 8 -16.61 -13.29 -34.17
N ILE A 9 -17.33 -12.95 -33.11
CA ILE A 9 -16.94 -11.88 -32.19
C ILE A 9 -15.77 -12.41 -31.36
N MET A 10 -14.57 -12.02 -31.74
CA MET A 10 -13.35 -12.30 -30.99
C MET A 10 -13.35 -11.38 -29.76
N VAL A 11 -13.88 -11.88 -28.64
CA VAL A 11 -13.82 -11.17 -27.35
C VAL A 11 -12.37 -11.20 -26.88
N LEU A 12 -11.65 -10.10 -27.11
CA LEU A 12 -10.36 -9.83 -26.52
C LEU A 12 -10.56 -9.62 -25.02
N LEU A 13 -10.46 -10.70 -24.24
CA LEU A 13 -10.27 -10.63 -22.80
C LEU A 13 -8.90 -9.99 -22.56
N SER A 14 -8.91 -8.70 -22.20
CA SER A 14 -7.72 -8.01 -21.70
C SER A 14 -7.32 -8.66 -20.39
N LEU A 15 -6.40 -9.62 -20.47
CA LEU A 15 -5.65 -10.10 -19.31
C LEU A 15 -4.91 -8.87 -18.76
N ARG A 16 -5.43 -8.31 -17.67
CA ARG A 16 -4.73 -7.28 -16.91
C ARG A 16 -3.45 -7.93 -16.38
N CYS A 17 -2.35 -7.71 -17.10
CA CYS A 17 -1.04 -8.09 -16.64
C CYS A 17 -0.70 -7.17 -15.46
N TYR A 18 -0.91 -7.66 -14.24
CA TYR A 18 -0.46 -6.97 -13.04
C TYR A 18 1.06 -7.09 -13.00
N SER A 19 1.77 -6.06 -13.47
CA SER A 19 3.21 -5.96 -13.24
C SER A 19 3.45 -5.95 -11.73
N SER A 20 4.56 -6.55 -11.27
CA SER A 20 5.00 -6.51 -9.87
C SER A 20 5.52 -5.12 -9.48
N GLU A 21 4.90 -4.06 -10.03
CA GLU A 21 5.36 -2.70 -9.94
C GLU A 21 4.94 -2.06 -8.62
N TRP A 22 5.79 -1.14 -8.23
CA TRP A 22 5.65 -0.27 -7.09
C TRP A 22 4.85 0.97 -7.52
N ILE A 23 3.94 1.45 -6.68
CA ILE A 23 3.05 2.58 -6.94
C ILE A 23 3.49 3.76 -6.09
N ALA A 24 3.87 4.86 -6.74
CA ALA A 24 4.44 6.04 -6.09
C ALA A 24 3.58 6.57 -4.92
N VAL A 25 4.22 7.11 -3.87
CA VAL A 25 3.50 7.72 -2.74
C VAL A 25 2.56 8.82 -3.23
N GLY A 26 1.33 8.78 -2.70
CA GLY A 26 0.25 9.69 -3.07
C GLY A 26 -0.54 9.24 -4.30
N GLN A 27 -0.12 8.16 -4.97
CA GLN A 27 -0.93 7.48 -5.98
C GLN A 27 -1.68 6.32 -5.32
N GLN A 28 -2.97 6.23 -5.63
CA GLN A 28 -3.80 5.11 -5.22
C GLN A 28 -3.55 3.91 -6.15
N PRO A 29 -3.56 2.68 -5.64
CA PRO A 29 -3.49 1.50 -6.50
C PRO A 29 -4.71 1.47 -7.44
N ASP A 30 -4.55 1.05 -8.69
CA ASP A 30 -5.68 0.87 -9.62
C ASP A 30 -6.53 -0.34 -9.18
N LEU A 31 -7.40 -0.08 -8.20
CA LEU A 31 -8.31 -1.04 -7.59
C LEU A 31 -9.73 -0.51 -7.61
N PRO A 32 -10.74 -1.39 -7.73
CA PRO A 32 -12.15 -1.01 -7.74
C PRO A 32 -12.61 -0.18 -6.52
N ASN A 33 -11.85 -0.09 -5.43
CA ASN A 33 -12.18 0.66 -4.22
C ASN A 33 -10.95 1.30 -3.54
N ALA A 34 -9.95 1.73 -4.33
CA ALA A 34 -8.68 2.21 -3.78
C ALA A 34 -8.84 3.31 -2.71
N GLY A 35 -9.74 4.27 -2.93
CA GLY A 35 -10.04 5.34 -1.98
C GLY A 35 -10.61 4.89 -0.63
N GLN A 36 -11.04 3.63 -0.49
CA GLN A 36 -11.51 3.05 0.77
C GLN A 36 -10.48 2.15 1.45
N LEU A 37 -9.42 1.75 0.74
CA LEU A 37 -8.45 0.75 1.22
C LEU A 37 -7.76 1.19 2.51
N GLU A 38 -7.31 2.44 2.58
CA GLU A 38 -6.67 2.99 3.79
C GLU A 38 -7.66 3.06 4.96
N SER A 39 -8.91 3.44 4.72
CA SER A 39 -9.93 3.47 5.78
C SER A 39 -10.29 2.08 6.31
N GLN A 40 -10.30 1.06 5.44
CA GLN A 40 -10.47 -0.33 5.87
C GLN A 40 -9.23 -0.84 6.63
N LEU A 41 -8.04 -0.43 6.22
CA LEU A 41 -6.80 -0.73 6.92
C LEU A 41 -6.84 -0.21 8.36
N TRP A 42 -7.18 1.06 8.56
CA TRP A 42 -7.23 1.65 9.91
C TRP A 42 -8.25 0.94 10.81
N LYS A 43 -9.45 0.66 10.29
CA LYS A 43 -10.44 -0.16 11.02
C LYS A 43 -9.90 -1.54 11.36
N TYR A 44 -9.14 -2.17 10.46
CA TYR A 44 -8.52 -3.46 10.75
C TYR A 44 -7.49 -3.33 11.88
N LEU A 45 -6.61 -2.33 11.83
CA LEU A 45 -5.57 -2.11 12.86
C LEU A 45 -6.19 -1.84 14.24
N GLU A 46 -7.20 -0.96 14.32
CA GLU A 46 -7.93 -0.64 15.55
C GLU A 46 -8.56 -1.89 16.19
N ASN A 47 -9.09 -2.81 15.38
CA ASN A 47 -9.81 -3.97 15.88
C ASN A 47 -8.92 -5.21 16.11
N ASN A 48 -7.76 -5.30 15.48
CA ASN A 48 -6.97 -6.54 15.41
C ASN A 48 -5.51 -6.38 15.89
N SER A 49 -5.07 -5.18 16.23
CA SER A 49 -3.74 -4.92 16.76
C SER A 49 -3.80 -4.47 18.21
N LYS A 50 -2.76 -4.82 18.99
CA LYS A 50 -2.50 -4.26 20.32
C LYS A 50 -1.46 -3.15 20.29
N THR A 51 -0.89 -2.88 19.12
CA THR A 51 0.12 -1.85 18.91
C THR A 51 -0.53 -0.48 18.99
N GLU A 52 0.11 0.44 19.71
CA GLU A 52 -0.22 1.86 19.67
C GLU A 52 0.43 2.46 18.42
N PHE A 53 -0.41 2.87 17.47
CA PHE A 53 0.03 3.55 16.26
C PHE A 53 0.06 5.06 16.49
N GLN A 54 0.97 5.76 15.82
CA GLN A 54 0.93 7.21 15.70
C GLN A 54 -0.37 7.71 15.04
N PRO A 55 -0.68 9.02 15.09
CA PRO A 55 -1.85 9.57 14.42
C PRO A 55 -1.87 9.25 12.92
N ARG A 56 -3.03 8.84 12.39
CA ARG A 56 -3.20 8.40 11.00
C ARG A 56 -2.67 9.41 9.97
N GLU A 57 -2.76 10.70 10.28
CA GLU A 57 -2.49 11.82 9.38
C GLU A 57 -1.01 11.96 9.01
N ILE A 58 -0.11 11.44 9.86
CA ILE A 58 1.33 11.55 9.64
C ILE A 58 1.87 10.43 8.75
N TYR A 59 1.08 9.38 8.48
CA TYR A 59 1.53 8.29 7.61
C TYR A 59 1.45 8.65 6.14
N ARG A 60 2.42 8.14 5.39
CA ARG A 60 2.41 8.08 3.93
C ARG A 60 2.51 6.63 3.51
N TYR A 61 1.65 6.28 2.55
CA TYR A 61 1.49 4.90 2.09
C TYR A 61 2.21 4.67 0.78
N GLN A 62 2.81 3.50 0.72
CA GLN A 62 3.53 2.94 -0.39
C GLN A 62 2.87 1.60 -0.76
N TYR A 63 2.50 1.38 -2.02
CA TYR A 63 1.86 0.15 -2.47
C TYR A 63 2.74 -0.63 -3.44
N LYS A 64 2.76 -1.96 -3.31
CA LYS A 64 3.40 -2.86 -4.28
C LYS A 64 2.55 -4.09 -4.53
N PHE A 65 2.28 -4.40 -5.80
CA PHE A 65 1.63 -5.66 -6.16
C PHE A 65 2.61 -6.84 -6.00
N ILE A 66 2.14 -7.91 -5.37
CA ILE A 66 2.84 -9.18 -5.23
C ILE A 66 2.03 -10.24 -5.97
N GLY A 67 2.38 -10.46 -7.24
CA GLY A 67 1.57 -11.26 -8.15
C GLY A 67 0.19 -10.62 -8.37
N GLU A 68 -0.81 -11.44 -8.73
CA GLU A 68 -2.13 -10.96 -9.14
C GLU A 68 -3.13 -10.76 -7.99
N SER A 69 -2.78 -11.12 -6.76
CA SER A 69 -3.77 -11.25 -5.67
C SER A 69 -3.39 -10.60 -4.36
N LEU A 70 -2.18 -10.06 -4.25
CA LEU A 70 -1.69 -9.47 -3.01
C LEU A 70 -1.15 -8.07 -3.27
N ILE A 71 -1.41 -7.18 -2.33
CA ILE A 71 -0.80 -5.87 -2.25
C ILE A 71 -0.03 -5.80 -0.94
N LEU A 72 1.24 -5.44 -1.01
CA LEU A 72 1.99 -4.99 0.14
C LEU A 72 1.76 -3.49 0.31
N ILE A 73 1.33 -3.11 1.51
CA ILE A 73 1.16 -1.72 1.92
C ILE A 73 2.25 -1.42 2.94
N ASN A 74 3.14 -0.51 2.60
CA ASN A 74 4.13 0.07 3.52
C ASN A 74 3.58 1.42 4.01
N ALA A 75 3.62 1.66 5.31
CA ALA A 75 3.19 2.91 5.92
C ALA A 75 4.35 3.48 6.74
N LEU A 76 4.72 4.72 6.42
CA LEU A 76 5.86 5.41 7.02
C LEU A 76 5.41 6.76 7.57
N CYS A 77 5.83 7.10 8.77
CA CYS A 77 5.55 8.41 9.32
C CYS A 77 6.44 9.45 8.65
N ILE A 78 5.85 10.52 8.14
CA ILE A 78 6.60 11.71 7.79
C ILE A 78 6.58 12.65 8.99
N GLN A 79 7.75 13.14 9.42
CA GLN A 79 7.77 14.24 10.36
C GLN A 79 7.23 15.49 9.67
N SER A 80 6.40 16.26 10.38
CA SER A 80 6.10 17.62 9.94
C SER A 80 7.41 18.40 9.85
N PRO A 81 7.61 19.29 8.85
CA PRO A 81 8.78 20.17 8.78
C PRO A 81 9.00 21.00 10.06
N GLU A 82 7.97 21.10 10.91
CA GLU A 82 7.94 21.89 12.14
C GLU A 82 8.38 21.12 13.39
N VAL A 83 8.54 19.79 13.34
CA VAL A 83 8.97 18.99 14.50
C VAL A 83 10.49 18.87 14.46
N GLU A 84 11.12 19.91 14.98
CA GLU A 84 12.55 20.03 15.19
C GLU A 84 13.04 18.89 16.11
N ALA A 85 13.78 17.95 15.53
CA ALA A 85 14.88 17.21 16.15
C ALA A 85 14.73 16.87 17.65
N GLU A 86 13.84 15.94 18.02
CA GLU A 86 14.11 15.13 19.21
C GLU A 86 15.27 14.17 18.88
N LEU A 87 16.45 14.58 19.34
CA LEU A 87 17.75 13.91 19.19
C LEU A 87 17.65 12.41 19.56
N GLY A 88 17.77 11.54 18.55
CA GLY A 88 17.97 10.09 18.74
C GLY A 88 17.49 9.24 17.58
N THR A 89 16.49 9.69 16.83
CA THR A 89 15.92 8.98 15.68
C THR A 89 16.17 9.77 14.40
N TYR A 90 16.96 9.18 13.50
CA TYR A 90 17.28 9.68 12.17
C TYR A 90 16.03 10.23 11.46
N PRO A 91 16.09 11.36 10.73
CA PRO A 91 14.90 11.95 10.13
C PRO A 91 14.25 10.95 9.16
N GLY A 92 12.93 10.78 9.28
CA GLY A 92 12.16 9.98 8.35
C GLY A 92 12.21 10.56 6.92
N PRO A 93 12.00 9.74 5.88
CA PRO A 93 12.05 10.22 4.50
C PRO A 93 10.91 11.20 4.20
N THR A 94 11.19 12.22 3.40
CA THR A 94 10.18 13.14 2.86
C THR A 94 9.23 12.43 1.88
N THR A 95 8.07 13.04 1.61
CA THR A 95 7.14 12.53 0.59
C THR A 95 7.81 12.42 -0.79
N GLU A 96 8.66 13.38 -1.15
CA GLU A 96 9.38 13.37 -2.44
C GLU A 96 10.42 12.26 -2.53
N GLU A 97 11.06 11.90 -1.42
CA GLU A 97 11.99 10.76 -1.37
C GLU A 97 11.25 9.43 -1.48
N LEU A 98 10.10 9.30 -0.80
CA LEU A 98 9.28 8.10 -0.87
C LEU A 98 8.64 7.86 -2.25
N LYS A 99 8.50 8.89 -3.09
CA LYS A 99 8.05 8.71 -4.48
C LYS A 99 9.08 8.01 -5.36
N LYS A 100 10.38 8.14 -5.06
CA LYS A 100 11.46 7.66 -5.93
C LYS A 100 11.63 6.15 -5.90
N GLN A 101 11.42 5.52 -4.74
CA GLN A 101 11.64 4.09 -4.56
C GLN A 101 10.81 3.52 -3.41
N LEU A 102 10.54 2.22 -3.46
CA LEU A 102 9.95 1.49 -2.34
C LEU A 102 10.93 1.50 -1.16
N TYR A 103 10.49 2.01 -0.02
CA TYR A 103 11.28 2.08 1.20
C TYR A 103 11.14 0.78 1.99
N GLN A 104 12.26 0.20 2.41
CA GLN A 104 12.29 -0.97 3.28
C GLN A 104 13.02 -0.61 4.57
N VAL A 105 12.37 -0.84 5.70
CA VAL A 105 12.88 -0.50 7.02
C VAL A 105 13.36 -1.77 7.71
N GLN A 106 14.63 -1.76 8.17
CA GLN A 106 15.26 -2.89 8.87
C GLN A 106 15.97 -2.46 10.17
N ASP A 107 15.75 -1.23 10.63
CA ASP A 107 16.49 -0.66 11.76
C ASP A 107 15.88 -0.98 13.14
N GLY A 108 14.68 -1.56 13.21
CA GLY A 108 14.01 -1.91 14.46
C GLY A 108 13.43 -0.73 15.25
N GLY A 109 13.55 0.51 14.78
CA GLY A 109 13.18 1.71 15.55
C GLY A 109 12.40 2.78 14.79
N SER A 110 12.36 2.73 13.46
CA SER A 110 11.65 3.71 12.64
C SER A 110 10.13 3.55 12.67
N CYS A 111 9.41 4.67 12.72
CA CYS A 111 7.95 4.78 12.64
C CYS A 111 7.41 4.18 11.33
N PHE A 112 7.12 2.88 11.38
CA PHE A 112 6.89 2.05 10.21
C PHE A 112 6.07 0.80 10.52
N PHE A 113 5.13 0.53 9.63
CA PHE A 113 4.55 -0.81 9.53
C PHE A 113 4.36 -1.22 8.07
N ASN A 114 4.28 -2.53 7.84
CA ASN A 114 3.77 -3.05 6.59
C ASN A 114 2.73 -4.12 6.82
N ILE A 115 1.86 -4.29 5.83
CA ILE A 115 0.77 -5.26 5.89
C ILE A 115 0.43 -5.72 4.48
N LYS A 116 -0.07 -6.95 4.36
CA LYS A 116 -0.54 -7.50 3.10
C LYS A 116 -2.05 -7.44 3.03
N TYR A 117 -2.57 -7.05 1.88
CA TYR A 117 -3.98 -7.08 1.55
C TYR A 117 -4.22 -8.08 0.41
N ASN A 118 -5.10 -9.05 0.64
CA ASN A 118 -5.49 -10.03 -0.37
C ASN A 118 -6.72 -9.54 -1.14
N LEU A 119 -6.55 -9.34 -2.45
CA LEU A 119 -7.58 -8.82 -3.36
C LEU A 119 -8.75 -9.78 -3.57
N LYS A 120 -8.52 -11.10 -3.44
CA LYS A 120 -9.57 -12.12 -3.67
C LYS A 120 -10.44 -12.31 -2.44
N SER A 121 -9.83 -12.32 -1.26
CA SER A 121 -10.54 -12.52 0.00
C SER A 121 -10.91 -11.22 0.71
N GLU A 122 -10.45 -10.08 0.20
CA GLU A 122 -10.63 -8.74 0.78
C GLU A 122 -10.21 -8.67 2.26
N ARG A 123 -9.04 -9.24 2.58
CA ARG A 123 -8.55 -9.36 3.96
C ARG A 123 -7.12 -8.89 4.12
N PHE A 124 -6.88 -8.22 5.23
CA PHE A 124 -5.54 -7.88 5.69
C PHE A 124 -4.91 -9.04 6.45
N HIS A 125 -3.61 -9.22 6.31
CA HIS A 125 -2.83 -10.21 7.04
C HIS A 125 -1.35 -9.84 7.07
N SER A 126 -0.56 -10.58 7.86
CA SER A 126 0.90 -10.42 7.95
C SER A 126 1.33 -9.00 8.32
N LEU A 127 0.65 -8.40 9.30
CA LEU A 127 1.07 -7.12 9.88
C LEU A 127 2.46 -7.28 10.49
N TYR A 128 3.38 -6.42 10.07
CA TYR A 128 4.70 -6.26 10.63
C TYR A 128 4.86 -4.80 11.10
N VAL A 129 5.34 -4.62 12.32
CA VAL A 129 5.62 -3.33 12.93
C VAL A 129 7.10 -3.31 13.28
N ASN A 130 7.75 -2.18 13.04
CA ASN A 130 9.18 -2.01 13.29
C ASN A 130 9.42 -0.98 14.40
N GLY A 131 9.58 -1.41 15.64
CA GLY A 131 9.75 -0.48 16.77
C GLY A 131 8.44 0.23 17.11
N SER A 132 8.41 1.55 17.02
CA SER A 132 7.20 2.37 17.14
C SER A 132 6.43 2.29 15.82
N ALA A 133 5.11 2.03 15.86
CA ALA A 133 4.30 2.04 14.66
C ALA A 133 3.74 3.43 14.42
#